data_AF-A0A8E0S3S7-F1
#
_entry.id   AF-A0A8E0S3S7-F1
#
_cell.length_a   1.000
_cell.length_b   1.000
_cell.length_c   1.000
_cell.angle_alpha   90.00
_cell.angle_beta   90.00
_cell.angle_gamma   90.00
#
_symmetry.space_group_name_H-M   'P 1'
#
loop_
_entity.id
_entity.type
_entity.pdbx_description
1 polymer ?
#
loop_
_entity_poly.entity_id
_entity_poly.type
_entity_poly.pdbx_seq_one_letter_code
_entity_poly.pdbx_strand_id
1 'polypeptide(L)'
;MLSPLPDIIHCVGPVGEKPAVLQSTYRCALELCTSHSLKSIAFPCISTGVYGYPPRAAAEVAISTVLSYLSAHKDIERVIFCVFLPEDYEIYKEQIPKHLARYSVTSQ
;
A
#
# COMPACT_ATOMS: atom_id res chain seq x y z
N MET A 1 -21.25 -21.56 -9.47
CA MET A 1 -19.92 -21.36 -10.08
C MET A 1 -19.13 -20.51 -9.09
N LEU A 2 -18.18 -21.10 -8.36
CA LEU A 2 -17.33 -20.37 -7.41
C LEU A 2 -16.31 -19.57 -8.24
N SER A 3 -16.18 -18.27 -7.98
CA SER A 3 -15.08 -17.48 -8.54
C SER A 3 -13.74 -18.07 -8.08
N PRO A 4 -12.67 -17.99 -8.88
CA PRO A 4 -11.34 -18.37 -8.40
C PRO A 4 -11.01 -17.63 -7.09
N LEU A 5 -10.36 -18.34 -6.16
CA LEU A 5 -9.90 -17.76 -4.91
C LEU A 5 -8.85 -16.69 -5.22
N PRO A 6 -8.82 -15.57 -4.48
CA PRO A 6 -7.80 -14.55 -4.65
C PRO A 6 -6.41 -15.11 -4.31
N ASP A 7 -5.40 -14.75 -5.10
CA ASP A 7 -4.00 -15.01 -4.75
C ASP A 7 -3.61 -14.27 -3.47
N ILE A 8 -2.86 -14.93 -2.59
CA ILE A 8 -2.41 -14.36 -1.32
C ILE A 8 -0.89 -14.15 -1.37
N ILE A 9 -0.47 -12.89 -1.29
CA ILE A 9 0.95 -12.52 -1.15
C ILE A 9 1.26 -12.35 0.33
N HIS A 10 2.03 -13.28 0.90
CA HIS A 10 2.46 -13.18 2.29
C HIS A 10 3.67 -12.23 2.43
N CYS A 11 3.51 -11.22 3.29
CA CYS A 11 4.52 -10.20 3.54
C CYS A 11 4.88 -10.14 5.02
N VAL A 12 6.17 -9.94 5.33
CA VAL A 12 6.63 -9.67 6.70
C VAL A 12 7.05 -8.21 6.78
N GLY A 13 6.25 -7.42 7.51
CA GLY A 13 6.58 -6.03 7.81
C GLY A 13 7.61 -5.91 8.95
N PRO A 14 8.22 -4.73 9.14
CA PRO A 14 9.14 -4.50 10.25
C PRO A 14 8.45 -4.50 11.61
N VAL A 15 9.20 -4.85 12.64
CA VAL A 15 8.91 -4.50 14.03
C VAL A 15 9.43 -3.09 14.31
N GLY A 16 8.57 -2.23 14.85
CA GLY A 16 8.82 -0.81 15.08
C GLY A 16 8.83 0.03 13.80
N GLU A 17 9.09 1.32 13.96
CA GLU A 17 9.15 2.28 12.86
C GLU A 17 10.44 2.12 12.04
N LYS A 18 10.37 1.32 10.97
CA LYS A 18 11.47 1.15 10.00
C LYS A 18 10.97 1.48 8.58
N PRO A 19 10.96 2.76 8.19
CA PRO A 19 10.34 3.20 6.93
C PRO A 19 10.86 2.48 5.69
N ALA A 20 12.18 2.31 5.55
CA ALA A 20 12.78 1.65 4.40
C ALA A 20 12.37 0.17 4.27
N VAL A 21 12.19 -0.53 5.40
CA VAL A 21 11.76 -1.94 5.40
C VAL A 21 10.29 -2.01 5.00
N LEU A 22 9.43 -1.17 5.59
CA LEU A 22 8.00 -1.13 5.25
C LEU A 22 7.80 -0.76 3.76
N GLN A 23 8.54 0.22 3.25
CA GLN A 23 8.57 0.58 1.84
C GLN A 23 8.96 -0.62 0.97
N SER A 24 10.01 -1.36 1.34
CA SER A 24 10.41 -2.56 0.60
C SER A 24 9.31 -3.62 0.63
N THR A 25 8.60 -3.80 1.75
CA THR A 25 7.48 -4.74 1.86
C THR A 25 6.37 -4.42 0.84
N TYR A 26 5.95 -3.16 0.76
CA TYR A 26 4.94 -2.73 -0.23
C TYR A 26 5.45 -2.88 -1.66
N ARG A 27 6.69 -2.47 -1.94
CA ARG A 27 7.28 -2.56 -3.28
C ARG A 27 7.35 -4.01 -3.77
N CYS A 28 7.87 -4.93 -2.96
CA CYS A 28 7.98 -6.34 -3.35
C CYS A 28 6.60 -6.97 -3.61
N ALA A 29 5.56 -6.61 -2.84
CA ALA A 29 4.21 -7.08 -3.10
C ALA A 29 3.63 -6.57 -4.43
N LEU A 30 3.92 -5.31 -4.79
CA LEU A 30 3.53 -4.73 -6.07
C LEU A 30 4.29 -5.37 -7.25
N GLU A 31 5.59 -5.61 -7.10
CA GLU A 31 6.42 -6.33 -8.08
C GLU A 31 5.87 -7.74 -8.33
N LEU A 32 5.50 -8.47 -7.26
CA LEU A 32 4.88 -9.78 -7.36
C LEU A 32 3.53 -9.70 -8.10
N CYS A 33 2.67 -8.73 -7.74
CA CYS A 33 1.41 -8.49 -8.42
C CYS A 33 1.59 -8.29 -9.94
N THR A 34 2.54 -7.43 -10.34
CA THR A 34 2.89 -7.20 -11.74
C THR A 34 3.44 -8.47 -12.41
N SER A 35 4.36 -9.20 -11.77
CA SER A 35 4.98 -10.40 -12.35
C SER A 35 3.98 -11.54 -12.58
N HIS A 36 2.92 -11.61 -11.76
CA HIS A 36 1.82 -12.55 -11.93
C HIS A 36 0.70 -12.03 -12.84
N SER A 37 0.90 -10.88 -13.51
CA SER A 37 -0.07 -10.23 -14.40
C SER A 37 -1.42 -9.93 -13.72
N LEU A 38 -1.41 -9.72 -12.40
CA LEU A 38 -2.60 -9.35 -11.64
C LEU A 38 -2.89 -7.86 -11.81
N LYS A 39 -4.18 -7.51 -11.98
CA LYS A 39 -4.63 -6.13 -12.21
C LYS A 39 -5.02 -5.39 -10.94
N SER A 40 -5.15 -6.09 -9.82
CA SER A 40 -5.59 -5.50 -8.56
C SER A 40 -4.97 -6.15 -7.34
N ILE A 41 -4.68 -5.34 -6.32
CA ILE A 41 -4.14 -5.79 -5.04
C ILE A 41 -4.78 -5.02 -3.88
N ALA A 42 -5.02 -5.71 -2.77
CA ALA A 42 -5.50 -5.10 -1.53
C ALA A 42 -4.44 -5.24 -0.44
N PHE A 43 -4.16 -4.16 0.29
CA PHE A 43 -3.22 -4.13 1.39
C PHE A 43 -3.94 -3.89 2.72
N PRO A 44 -3.65 -4.67 3.78
CA PRO A 44 -3.98 -4.27 5.14
C PRO A 44 -3.03 -3.16 5.62
N CYS A 45 -3.27 -2.66 6.83
CA CYS A 45 -2.33 -1.79 7.55
C CYS A 45 -1.12 -2.61 8.05
N ILE A 46 -0.10 -2.76 7.20
CA ILE A 46 1.09 -3.56 7.52
C ILE A 46 1.86 -2.90 8.67
N SER A 47 2.23 -3.71 9.68
CA SER A 47 3.00 -3.33 10.87
C SER A 47 2.34 -2.40 11.91
N THR A 48 1.10 -1.93 11.73
CA THR A 48 0.47 -0.95 12.66
C THR A 48 -0.16 -1.56 13.92
N GLY A 49 -0.31 -2.88 13.98
CA GLY A 49 -0.84 -3.61 15.15
C GLY A 49 0.27 -4.03 16.13
N VAL A 50 0.42 -5.35 16.34
CA VAL A 50 1.40 -5.94 17.29
C VAL A 50 2.84 -5.49 17.02
N TYR A 51 3.17 -5.11 15.78
CA TYR A 51 4.51 -4.68 15.40
C TYR A 51 4.79 -3.20 15.73
N GLY A 52 3.79 -2.44 16.18
CA GLY A 52 3.99 -1.14 16.82
C GLY A 52 4.42 0.01 15.90
N TYR A 53 4.21 -0.09 14.59
CA TYR A 53 4.46 1.03 13.68
C TYR A 53 3.36 2.10 13.85
N PRO A 54 3.70 3.39 14.11
CA PRO A 54 2.69 4.44 14.24
C PRO A 54 1.78 4.52 13.00
N PRO A 55 0.44 4.43 13.14
CA PRO A 55 -0.48 4.31 12.01
C PRO A 55 -0.35 5.42 10.95
N ARG A 56 -0.22 6.68 11.40
CA ARG A 56 -0.07 7.83 10.50
C ARG A 56 1.22 7.81 9.69
N ALA A 57 2.32 7.35 10.30
CA ALA A 57 3.62 7.23 9.64
C ALA A 57 3.64 6.01 8.69
N ALA A 58 2.99 4.91 9.06
CA ALA A 58 2.84 3.74 8.19
C ALA A 58 2.02 4.07 6.94
N ALA A 59 0.92 4.82 7.09
CA ALA A 59 0.08 5.25 5.99
C ALA A 59 0.84 6.13 4.98
N GLU A 60 1.68 7.05 5.45
CA GLU A 60 2.54 7.89 4.58
C GLU A 60 3.47 7.01 3.73
N VAL A 61 4.13 6.03 4.34
CA VAL A 61 5.02 5.08 3.63
C VAL A 61 4.23 4.23 2.63
N ALA A 62 3.07 3.70 3.03
CA ALA A 62 2.22 2.88 2.18
C ALA A 62 1.74 3.65 0.94
N ILE A 63 1.18 4.84 1.14
CA ILE A 63 0.61 5.66 0.06
C ILE A 63 1.71 6.15 -0.89
N SER A 64 2.79 6.70 -0.36
CA SER A 64 3.92 7.19 -1.18
C SER A 64 4.54 6.07 -2.02
N THR A 65 4.75 4.89 -1.43
CA THR A 65 5.31 3.74 -2.14
C THR A 65 4.40 3.26 -3.26
N VAL A 66 3.10 3.12 -2.98
CA VAL A 66 2.10 2.68 -3.97
C VAL A 66 2.02 3.67 -5.13
N LEU A 67 1.88 4.97 -4.84
CA LEU A 67 1.78 5.98 -5.90
C LEU A 67 3.06 6.07 -6.73
N SER A 68 4.22 5.95 -6.11
CA SER A 68 5.52 5.93 -6.83
C SER A 68 5.65 4.72 -7.73
N TYR A 69 5.09 3.57 -7.34
CA TYR A 69 5.13 2.37 -8.16
C TYR A 69 4.17 2.49 -9.35
N LEU A 70 2.93 2.96 -9.11
CA LEU A 70 1.90 3.13 -10.15
C LEU A 70 2.21 4.26 -11.15
N SER A 71 3.04 5.24 -10.76
CA SER A 71 3.52 6.24 -11.72
C SER A 71 4.44 5.60 -12.77
N ALA A 72 5.31 4.67 -12.34
CA ALA A 72 6.27 3.97 -13.18
C ALA A 72 5.70 2.72 -13.90
N HIS A 73 4.65 2.09 -13.35
CA HIS A 73 4.09 0.84 -13.88
C HIS A 73 2.58 1.00 -14.14
N LYS A 74 2.12 0.61 -15.33
CA LYS A 74 0.70 0.73 -15.73
C LYS A 74 -0.06 -0.60 -15.69
N ASP A 75 0.59 -1.67 -15.23
CA ASP A 75 0.03 -3.02 -15.22
C ASP A 75 -1.08 -3.20 -14.18
N ILE A 76 -0.99 -2.49 -13.05
CA ILE A 76 -1.95 -2.55 -11.94
C ILE A 76 -2.97 -1.43 -12.12
N GLU A 77 -4.24 -1.80 -12.21
CA GLU A 77 -5.36 -0.87 -12.42
C GLU A 77 -5.96 -0.38 -11.10
N ARG A 78 -5.85 -1.19 -10.03
CA ARG A 78 -6.50 -0.89 -8.75
C ARG A 78 -5.67 -1.34 -7.55
N VAL A 79 -5.41 -0.41 -6.64
CA VAL A 79 -4.88 -0.71 -5.31
C VAL A 79 -5.91 -0.32 -4.26
N ILE A 80 -6.20 -1.23 -3.32
CA ILE A 80 -7.17 -1.03 -2.25
C ILE A 80 -6.42 -1.03 -0.91
N PHE A 81 -6.57 0.02 -0.11
CA PHE A 81 -6.15 -0.01 1.29
C PHE A 81 -7.31 -0.53 2.14
N CYS A 82 -7.24 -1.80 2.53
CA CYS A 82 -8.23 -2.49 3.35
C CYS A 82 -7.95 -2.23 4.84
N VAL A 83 -8.44 -1.09 5.31
CA VAL A 83 -8.31 -0.66 6.71
C VAL A 83 -9.40 -1.30 7.58
N PHE A 84 -9.05 -1.70 8.80
CA PHE A 84 -9.99 -2.33 9.73
C PHE A 84 -10.53 -1.36 10.78
N LEU A 85 -9.65 -0.52 11.34
CA LEU A 85 -10.02 0.42 12.40
C LEU A 85 -10.56 1.75 11.82
N PRO A 86 -11.56 2.38 12.46
CA PRO A 86 -12.06 3.69 12.06
C PRO A 86 -10.98 4.78 12.04
N GLU A 87 -10.01 4.71 12.95
CA GLU A 87 -8.91 5.67 13.04
C GLU A 87 -7.99 5.57 11.82
N ASP A 88 -7.70 4.35 11.37
CA ASP A 88 -6.91 4.12 10.15
C ASP A 88 -7.66 4.66 8.93
N TYR A 89 -8.97 4.42 8.84
CA TYR A 89 -9.79 4.95 7.75
C TYR A 89 -9.69 6.47 7.64
N GLU A 90 -9.84 7.20 8.75
CA GLU A 90 -9.74 8.66 8.73
C GLU A 90 -8.32 9.13 8.38
N ILE A 91 -7.27 8.41 8.81
CA ILE A 91 -5.88 8.69 8.39
C ILE A 91 -5.72 8.57 6.87
N TYR A 92 -6.15 7.45 6.27
CA TYR A 92 -6.01 7.22 4.82
C TYR A 92 -6.87 8.19 4.02
N LYS A 93 -8.11 8.45 4.46
CA LYS A 93 -9.03 9.42 3.85
C LYS A 93 -8.46 10.83 3.83
N GLU A 94 -7.74 11.24 4.87
CA GLU A 94 -7.06 12.53 4.93
C GLU A 94 -5.80 12.57 4.06
N GLN A 95 -4.98 11.51 4.08
CA GLN A 95 -3.66 11.50 3.45
C GLN A 95 -3.69 11.26 1.94
N ILE A 96 -4.57 10.40 1.42
CA ILE A 96 -4.58 10.05 -0.01
C ILE A 96 -4.75 11.30 -0.90
N PRO A 97 -5.74 12.19 -0.67
CA PRO A 97 -5.89 13.38 -1.50
C PRO A 97 -4.66 14.30 -1.46
N LYS A 98 -4.01 14.42 -0.29
CA LYS A 98 -2.79 15.24 -0.11
C LYS A 98 -1.63 14.69 -0.94
N HIS A 99 -1.47 13.37 -0.98
CA HIS A 99 -0.44 12.74 -1.79
C HIS A 99 -0.74 12.86 -3.29
N LEU A 100 -1.99 12.61 -3.70
CA LEU A 100 -2.38 12.76 -5.10
C LEU A 100 -2.17 14.19 -5.61
N ALA A 101 -2.50 15.20 -4.81
CA ALA A 101 -2.25 16.60 -5.15
C ALA A 101 -0.76 16.88 -5.39
N ARG A 102 0.14 16.28 -4.60
CA ARG A 102 1.60 16.40 -4.80
C ARG A 102 2.04 15.70 -6.09
N TYR A 103 1.52 14.50 -6.36
CA TYR A 103 1.84 13.74 -7.58
C TYR A 103 1.42 14.45 -8.88
N SER A 104 0.26 15.11 -8.88
CA SER A 104 -0.21 15.87 -10.03
C SER A 104 0.68 17.08 -10.35
N VAL A 105 1.41 17.62 -9.38
CA VAL A 105 2.30 18.78 -9.55
C VAL A 105 3.69 18.36 -10.05
N THR A 106 4.16 17.15 -9.72
CA THR A 106 5.50 16.67 -10.11
C THR A 106 5.52 15.95 -11.47
N SER A 107 4.37 15.74 -12.11
CA SER A 107 4.25 15.02 -13.39
C SER A 107 4.19 15.94 -14.62
N GLN A 108 4.61 17.21 -14.50
CA GLN A 108 4.79 18.16 -15.62
C GLN A 108 6.27 18.44 -15.85
#